data_AF-A0A4V1SES5-F1
#
_entry.id   AF-A0A4V1SES5-F1
#
_cell.length_a   1.000
_cell.length_b   1.000
_cell.length_c   1.000
_cell.angle_alpha   90.00
_cell.angle_beta   90.00
_cell.angle_gamma   90.00
#
_symmetry.space_group_name_H-M   'P 1'
#
loop_
_entity.id
_entity.type
_entity.pdbx_description
1 polymer ?
#
loop_
_entity_poly.entity_id
_entity_poly.type
_entity_poly.pdbx_seq_one_letter_code
_entity_poly.pdbx_strand_id
1 'polypeptide(L)'
;EPMQVAALGRAAMEGLRRGGVVAIVKHMPGHGRAVVDSHLELPRVTVDAEALETDIEPFASLNDAPMAMTCHLVFDAWDAERPATLSPTVIGEIIRKRIGFDGLLMTDDIDMKALTGTAGEKASRALAAGCDVVLDCWARMDEMVEISGLLGDATPECVARLERAMATVAAGPQQRDMAELLAIRDELLALA
;
A
#
# COMPACT_ATOMS: atom_id res chain seq x y z
N GLU A 1 13.73 -5.89 -13.41
CA GLU A 1 12.63 -6.35 -14.28
C GLU A 1 11.26 -6.19 -13.60
N PRO A 2 10.52 -5.11 -13.91
CA PRO A 2 9.20 -4.83 -13.32
C PRO A 2 8.20 -5.97 -13.52
N MET A 3 8.14 -6.57 -14.71
CA MET A 3 7.19 -7.65 -14.99
C MET A 3 7.52 -8.96 -14.27
N GLN A 4 8.79 -9.20 -13.93
CA GLN A 4 9.16 -10.31 -13.07
C GLN A 4 8.67 -10.07 -11.63
N VAL A 5 8.79 -8.83 -11.13
CA VAL A 5 8.23 -8.44 -9.82
C VAL A 5 6.71 -8.62 -9.81
N ALA A 6 6.02 -8.19 -10.87
CA ALA A 6 4.58 -8.37 -11.02
C ALA A 6 4.16 -9.85 -10.99
N ALA A 7 4.86 -10.71 -11.74
CA ALA A 7 4.58 -12.13 -11.79
C ALA A 7 4.75 -12.82 -10.42
N LEU A 8 5.85 -12.51 -9.72
CA LEU A 8 6.12 -13.04 -8.39
C LEU A 8 5.11 -12.49 -7.35
N GLY A 9 4.78 -11.20 -7.44
CA GLY A 9 3.74 -10.58 -6.62
C GLY A 9 2.39 -11.25 -6.79
N ARG A 10 1.95 -11.52 -8.03
CA ARG A 10 0.71 -12.25 -8.32
C ARG A 10 0.71 -13.65 -7.71
N ALA A 11 1.82 -14.38 -7.86
CA ALA A 11 1.95 -15.73 -7.28
C ALA A 11 1.86 -15.71 -5.75
N ALA A 12 2.51 -14.72 -5.10
CA ALA A 12 2.43 -14.53 -3.65
C ALA A 12 1.01 -14.17 -3.19
N MET A 13 0.33 -13.25 -3.89
CA MET A 13 -1.06 -12.87 -3.60
C MET A 13 -2.00 -14.07 -3.70
N GLU A 14 -1.87 -14.89 -4.73
CA GLU A 14 -2.68 -16.09 -4.90
C GLU A 14 -2.40 -17.14 -3.82
N GLY A 15 -1.13 -17.29 -3.43
CA GLY A 15 -0.74 -18.14 -2.29
C GLY A 15 -1.39 -17.70 -0.98
N LEU A 16 -1.32 -16.40 -0.67
CA LEU A 16 -1.96 -15.81 0.52
C LEU A 16 -3.48 -16.02 0.49
N ARG A 17 -4.13 -15.73 -0.64
CA ARG A 17 -5.57 -15.90 -0.82
C ARG A 17 -6.01 -17.35 -0.58
N ARG A 18 -5.26 -18.32 -1.12
CA ARG A 18 -5.50 -19.76 -0.89
C ARG A 18 -5.30 -20.15 0.58
N GLY A 19 -4.40 -19.47 1.29
CA GLY A 19 -4.21 -19.59 2.74
C GLY A 19 -5.23 -18.83 3.58
N GLY A 20 -6.22 -18.18 2.97
CA GLY A 20 -7.23 -17.38 3.68
C GLY A 20 -6.74 -16.01 4.15
N VAL A 21 -5.64 -15.50 3.58
CA VAL A 21 -5.04 -14.20 3.91
C VAL A 21 -5.23 -13.21 2.78
N VAL A 22 -5.76 -12.02 3.08
CA VAL A 22 -5.91 -10.92 2.10
C VAL A 22 -4.54 -10.28 1.89
N ALA A 23 -4.10 -10.21 0.65
CA ALA A 23 -2.82 -9.61 0.31
C ALA A 23 -2.89 -8.08 0.25
N ILE A 24 -1.79 -7.42 0.64
CA ILE A 24 -1.61 -5.96 0.55
C ILE A 24 -0.40 -5.71 -0.34
N VAL A 25 -0.59 -4.99 -1.47
CA VAL A 25 0.51 -4.62 -2.37
C VAL A 25 1.12 -3.30 -1.90
N LYS A 26 2.45 -3.24 -1.77
CA LYS A 26 3.13 -2.07 -1.22
C LYS A 26 4.57 -1.89 -1.70
N HIS A 27 5.15 -0.69 -1.64
CA HIS A 27 4.50 0.59 -1.28
C HIS A 27 4.16 1.35 -2.56
N MET A 28 2.87 1.62 -2.78
CA MET A 28 2.34 2.23 -3.99
C MET A 28 2.57 3.76 -3.97
N PRO A 29 2.88 4.42 -5.11
CA PRO A 29 3.04 3.88 -6.48
C PRO A 29 4.44 3.31 -6.80
N GLY A 30 5.34 3.28 -5.83
CA GLY A 30 6.68 2.70 -5.99
C GLY A 30 7.63 3.21 -4.91
N HIS A 31 8.51 2.34 -4.42
CA HIS A 31 9.53 2.71 -3.43
C HIS A 31 10.96 2.36 -3.88
N GLY A 32 11.11 1.66 -5.01
CA GLY A 32 12.39 1.09 -5.44
C GLY A 32 13.50 2.10 -5.75
N ARG A 33 13.15 3.39 -5.92
CA ARG A 33 14.10 4.48 -6.16
C ARG A 33 14.50 5.26 -4.90
N ALA A 34 13.96 4.90 -3.73
CA ALA A 34 14.34 5.57 -2.49
C ALA A 34 15.83 5.27 -2.17
N VAL A 35 16.65 6.31 -2.12
CA VAL A 35 18.10 6.21 -1.84
C VAL A 35 18.41 6.41 -0.36
N VAL A 36 17.47 6.98 0.40
CA VAL A 36 17.62 7.31 1.83
C VAL A 36 16.58 6.55 2.64
N ASP A 37 16.97 6.09 3.82
CA ASP A 37 16.06 5.49 4.79
C ASP A 37 14.99 6.52 5.21
N SER A 38 13.72 6.21 4.93
CA SER A 38 12.56 7.06 5.24
C SER A 38 12.36 7.32 6.74
N HIS A 39 13.09 6.63 7.62
CA HIS A 39 13.06 6.86 9.07
C HIS A 39 13.84 8.11 9.51
N LEU A 40 14.70 8.69 8.66
CA LEU A 40 15.58 9.82 9.01
C LEU A 40 15.22 11.13 8.30
N GLU A 41 14.93 11.07 7.00
CA GLU A 41 14.51 12.20 6.18
C GLU A 41 13.44 11.74 5.18
N LEU A 42 12.55 12.64 4.75
CA LEU A 42 11.54 12.33 3.74
C LEU A 42 12.23 12.09 2.39
N PRO A 43 12.30 10.84 1.88
CA PRO A 43 13.06 10.58 0.67
C PRO A 43 12.33 11.13 -0.54
N ARG A 44 13.11 11.69 -1.47
CA ARG A 44 12.61 12.34 -2.69
C ARG A 44 13.06 11.56 -3.91
N VAL A 45 12.15 11.41 -4.87
CA VAL A 45 12.39 10.84 -6.18
C VAL A 45 12.36 11.97 -7.21
N THR A 46 13.52 12.27 -7.79
CA THR A 46 13.74 13.44 -8.65
C THR A 46 13.79 13.12 -10.14
N VAL A 47 13.52 11.86 -10.52
CA VAL A 47 13.44 11.46 -11.93
C VAL A 47 12.16 12.01 -12.56
N ASP A 48 12.13 12.11 -13.89
CA ASP A 48 10.95 12.59 -14.62
C ASP A 48 9.79 11.58 -14.61
N ALA A 49 8.63 12.03 -15.07
CA ALA A 49 7.43 11.20 -15.12
C ALA A 49 7.55 10.01 -16.08
N GLU A 50 8.38 10.11 -17.12
CA GLU A 50 8.58 9.01 -18.08
C GLU A 50 9.34 7.85 -17.43
N ALA A 51 10.39 8.15 -16.67
CA ALA A 51 11.14 7.16 -15.91
C ALA A 51 10.30 6.47 -14.82
N LEU A 52 9.30 7.16 -14.26
CA LEU A 52 8.39 6.60 -13.26
C LEU A 52 7.37 5.62 -13.85
N GLU A 53 7.15 5.59 -15.16
CA GLU A 53 6.22 4.64 -15.77
C GLU A 53 6.63 3.19 -15.51
N THR A 54 7.92 2.92 -15.63
CA THR A 54 8.50 1.60 -15.35
C THR A 54 8.33 1.20 -13.87
N ASP A 55 8.24 2.16 -12.96
CA ASP A 55 8.07 1.88 -11.53
C ASP A 55 6.62 1.50 -11.19
N ILE A 56 5.65 2.09 -11.90
CA ILE A 56 4.23 1.83 -11.66
C ILE A 56 3.74 0.56 -12.38
N GLU A 57 4.46 0.07 -13.39
CA GLU A 57 4.12 -1.14 -14.17
C GLU A 57 3.72 -2.36 -13.31
N PRO A 58 4.45 -2.74 -12.23
CA PRO A 58 4.06 -3.86 -11.40
C PRO A 58 2.73 -3.62 -10.69
N PHE A 59 2.49 -2.39 -10.24
CA PHE A 59 1.25 -2.02 -9.57
C PHE A 59 0.09 -1.98 -10.56
N ALA A 60 0.29 -1.48 -11.78
CA ALA A 60 -0.72 -1.50 -12.83
C ALA A 60 -1.09 -2.95 -13.22
N SER A 61 -0.10 -3.86 -13.25
CA SER A 61 -0.31 -5.28 -13.49
C SER A 61 -1.00 -6.03 -12.34
N LEU A 62 -1.03 -5.43 -11.14
CA LEU A 62 -1.62 -5.96 -9.92
C LEU A 62 -2.73 -5.05 -9.38
N ASN A 63 -3.36 -4.23 -10.25
CA ASN A 63 -4.36 -3.25 -9.84
C ASN A 63 -5.67 -3.90 -9.34
N ASP A 64 -5.85 -5.20 -9.61
CA ASP A 64 -6.89 -6.07 -9.08
C ASP A 64 -6.63 -6.54 -7.64
N ALA A 65 -5.52 -6.14 -7.03
CA ALA A 65 -5.25 -6.42 -5.64
C ALA A 65 -6.37 -5.89 -4.72
N PRO A 66 -6.78 -6.67 -3.70
CA PRO A 66 -7.86 -6.25 -2.80
C PRO A 66 -7.46 -5.05 -1.93
N MET A 67 -6.18 -4.94 -1.59
CA MET A 67 -5.65 -3.89 -0.73
C MET A 67 -4.26 -3.42 -1.21
N ALA A 68 -3.95 -2.16 -0.94
CA ALA A 68 -2.63 -1.59 -1.15
C ALA A 68 -2.26 -0.61 -0.02
N MET A 69 -0.97 -0.36 0.13
CA MET A 69 -0.42 0.60 1.08
C MET A 69 0.42 1.64 0.35
N THR A 70 0.23 2.92 0.67
CA THR A 70 0.98 4.03 0.06
C THR A 70 2.42 4.09 0.56
N CYS A 71 3.30 4.83 -0.13
CA CYS A 71 4.64 5.16 0.36
C CYS A 71 4.72 6.60 0.91
N HIS A 72 5.69 6.83 1.81
CA HIS A 72 6.06 8.18 2.25
C HIS A 72 7.25 8.71 1.44
N LEU A 73 7.03 8.95 0.15
CA LEU A 73 8.01 9.54 -0.77
C LEU A 73 7.43 10.77 -1.46
N VAL A 74 8.28 11.77 -1.70
CA VAL A 74 7.93 12.89 -2.58
C VAL A 74 8.40 12.57 -3.98
N PHE A 75 7.52 12.77 -4.95
CA PHE A 75 7.83 12.57 -6.37
C PHE A 75 7.80 13.93 -7.07
N ASP A 76 8.97 14.49 -7.37
CA ASP A 76 9.08 15.85 -7.92
C ASP A 76 8.27 16.03 -9.21
N ALA A 77 8.18 14.97 -10.02
CA ALA A 77 7.45 14.96 -11.28
C ALA A 77 5.91 14.94 -11.13
N TRP A 78 5.38 14.56 -9.97
CA TRP A 78 3.93 14.44 -9.74
C TRP A 78 3.41 15.42 -8.69
N ASP A 79 4.11 15.55 -7.57
CA ASP A 79 3.81 16.48 -6.49
C ASP A 79 5.09 16.73 -5.68
N ALA A 80 5.74 17.86 -5.91
CA ALA A 80 7.00 18.21 -5.25
C ALA A 80 6.81 18.69 -3.80
N GLU A 81 5.58 18.98 -3.39
CA GLU A 81 5.27 19.56 -2.08
C GLU A 81 4.84 18.50 -1.07
N ARG A 82 4.13 17.47 -1.52
CA ARG A 82 3.51 16.49 -0.65
C ARG A 82 4.04 15.08 -0.90
N PRO A 83 4.28 14.29 0.17
CA PRO A 83 4.55 12.87 0.02
C PRO A 83 3.30 12.17 -0.55
N ALA A 84 3.50 11.04 -1.23
CA ALA A 84 2.44 10.31 -1.92
C ALA A 84 1.23 10.02 -1.04
N THR A 85 1.44 9.56 0.21
CA THR A 85 0.36 9.33 1.19
C THR A 85 -0.52 10.56 1.48
N LEU A 86 0.02 11.78 1.33
CA LEU A 86 -0.69 13.03 1.60
C LEU A 86 -1.01 13.83 0.33
N SER A 87 -0.76 13.27 -0.86
CA SER A 87 -0.95 13.95 -2.14
C SER A 87 -2.23 13.47 -2.83
N PRO A 88 -3.27 14.32 -2.94
CA PRO A 88 -4.45 14.05 -3.76
C PRO A 88 -4.09 13.85 -5.24
N THR A 89 -3.00 14.46 -5.73
CA THR A 89 -2.53 14.27 -7.10
C THR A 89 -1.99 12.86 -7.29
N VAL A 90 -1.09 12.40 -6.42
CA VAL A 90 -0.53 11.05 -6.53
C VAL A 90 -1.61 10.00 -6.30
N ILE A 91 -2.46 10.15 -5.29
CA ILE A 91 -3.53 9.18 -5.03
C ILE A 91 -4.58 9.22 -6.15
N GLY A 92 -5.14 10.38 -6.48
CA GLY A 92 -6.22 10.50 -7.45
C GLY A 92 -5.79 10.24 -8.89
N GLU A 93 -4.70 10.87 -9.35
CA GLU A 93 -4.30 10.80 -10.76
C GLU A 93 -3.40 9.60 -11.04
N ILE A 94 -2.50 9.23 -10.12
CA ILE A 94 -1.56 8.13 -10.35
C ILE A 94 -2.14 6.80 -9.85
N ILE A 95 -2.52 6.70 -8.58
CA ILE A 95 -2.98 5.42 -7.99
C ILE A 95 -4.36 5.02 -8.53
N ARG A 96 -5.36 5.90 -8.40
CA ARG A 96 -6.75 5.56 -8.79
C ARG A 96 -6.95 5.54 -10.31
N LYS A 97 -6.34 6.46 -11.07
CA LYS A 97 -6.53 6.55 -12.53
C LYS A 97 -5.46 5.85 -13.35
N ARG A 98 -4.18 6.23 -13.21
CA ARG A 98 -3.10 5.73 -14.08
C ARG A 98 -2.77 4.25 -13.83
N ILE A 99 -2.63 3.86 -12.57
CA ILE A 99 -2.48 2.45 -12.14
C ILE A 99 -3.83 1.71 -12.26
N GLY A 100 -4.93 2.41 -12.01
CA GLY A 100 -6.27 1.84 -12.05
C GLY A 100 -6.65 1.05 -10.79
N PHE A 101 -6.03 1.36 -9.64
CA PHE A 101 -6.29 0.64 -8.39
C PHE A 101 -7.57 1.15 -7.70
N ASP A 102 -8.56 0.27 -7.56
CA ASP A 102 -9.84 0.57 -6.88
C ASP A 102 -10.02 -0.17 -5.54
N GLY A 103 -9.03 -0.97 -5.12
CA GLY A 103 -9.05 -1.67 -3.83
C GLY A 103 -8.96 -0.72 -2.63
N LEU A 104 -8.95 -1.30 -1.43
CA LEU A 104 -8.77 -0.54 -0.19
C LEU A 104 -7.34 0.00 -0.10
N LEU A 105 -7.18 1.31 0.03
CA LEU A 105 -5.89 1.97 0.13
C LEU A 105 -5.64 2.42 1.57
N MET A 106 -4.60 1.89 2.21
CA MET A 106 -4.17 2.33 3.53
C MET A 106 -2.89 3.16 3.46
N THR A 107 -2.67 3.99 4.47
CA THR A 107 -1.37 4.64 4.66
C THR A 107 -0.32 3.61 5.09
N ASP A 108 0.95 3.89 4.83
CA ASP A 108 2.02 3.39 5.72
C ASP A 108 1.93 4.12 7.08
N ASP A 109 2.74 3.73 8.06
CA ASP A 109 2.70 4.29 9.41
C ASP A 109 2.84 5.82 9.39
N ILE A 110 1.81 6.53 9.87
CA ILE A 110 1.81 8.00 9.85
C ILE A 110 2.75 8.61 10.89
N ASP A 111 3.24 7.84 11.86
CA ASP A 111 4.20 8.33 12.86
C ASP A 111 5.64 8.41 12.33
N MET A 112 5.89 8.00 11.09
CA MET A 112 7.21 8.15 10.48
C MET A 112 7.59 9.64 10.32
N LYS A 113 8.86 9.96 10.63
CA LYS A 113 9.44 11.33 10.54
C LYS A 113 9.35 11.98 9.15
N ALA A 114 8.99 11.20 8.14
CA ALA A 114 8.73 11.64 6.79
C ALA A 114 7.55 12.63 6.69
N LEU A 115 6.63 12.65 7.65
CA LEU A 115 5.42 13.49 7.62
C LEU A 115 5.48 14.61 8.67
N THR A 116 5.03 15.81 8.29
CA THR A 116 4.97 16.99 9.16
C THR A 116 3.55 17.24 9.68
N GLY A 117 3.41 17.69 10.93
CA GLY A 117 2.14 17.98 11.59
C GLY A 117 1.85 17.02 12.74
N THR A 118 0.74 17.24 13.45
CA THR A 118 0.28 16.32 14.51
C THR A 118 -0.23 15.00 13.92
N ALA A 119 -0.40 13.97 14.74
CA ALA A 119 -0.91 12.69 14.28
C ALA A 119 -2.32 12.82 13.69
N GLY A 120 -3.18 13.59 14.35
CA GLY A 120 -4.51 13.91 13.86
C GLY A 120 -4.51 14.66 12.52
N GLU A 121 -3.67 15.70 12.37
CA GLU A 121 -3.54 16.43 11.11
C GLU A 121 -3.06 15.55 9.96
N LYS A 122 -2.05 14.70 10.20
CA LYS A 122 -1.53 13.74 9.23
C LYS A 122 -2.64 12.77 8.80
N ALA A 123 -3.39 12.23 9.76
CA ALA A 123 -4.48 11.30 9.50
C ALA A 123 -5.61 11.94 8.66
N SER A 124 -6.05 13.15 9.04
CA SER A 124 -7.08 13.88 8.28
C SER A 124 -6.65 14.20 6.86
N ARG A 125 -5.38 14.59 6.67
CA ARG A 125 -4.84 14.89 5.33
C ARG A 125 -4.72 13.64 4.46
N ALA A 126 -4.34 12.49 5.02
CA ALA A 126 -4.25 11.24 4.28
C ALA A 126 -5.64 10.78 3.78
N LEU A 127 -6.66 10.84 4.65
CA LEU A 127 -8.04 10.55 4.23
C LEU A 127 -8.54 11.55 3.18
N ALA A 128 -8.28 12.85 3.37
CA ALA A 128 -8.66 13.89 2.40
C ALA A 128 -7.95 13.72 1.05
N ALA A 129 -6.75 13.13 1.03
CA ALA A 129 -6.02 12.81 -0.19
C ALA A 129 -6.57 11.57 -0.92
N GLY A 130 -7.35 10.72 -0.25
CA GLY A 130 -8.04 9.58 -0.84
C GLY A 130 -7.62 8.20 -0.31
N CYS A 131 -6.88 8.14 0.80
CA CYS A 131 -6.72 6.91 1.57
C CYS A 131 -8.05 6.52 2.24
N ASP A 132 -8.27 5.22 2.39
CA ASP A 132 -9.45 4.65 3.05
C ASP A 132 -9.20 4.38 4.55
N VAL A 133 -7.96 4.02 4.92
CA VAL A 133 -7.55 3.66 6.29
C VAL A 133 -6.20 4.30 6.64
N VAL A 134 -6.08 4.81 7.87
CA VAL A 134 -4.83 5.34 8.42
C VAL A 134 -4.23 4.36 9.41
N LEU A 135 -2.92 4.12 9.30
CA LEU A 135 -2.15 3.33 10.26
C LEU A 135 -1.33 4.25 11.16
N ASP A 136 -1.63 4.22 12.47
CA ASP A 136 -0.79 4.75 13.55
C ASP A 136 -0.29 3.55 14.37
N CYS A 137 1.00 3.23 14.23
CA CYS A 137 1.58 2.02 14.80
C CYS A 137 2.25 2.25 16.16
N TRP A 138 2.57 3.50 16.52
CA TRP A 138 3.21 3.77 17.81
C TRP A 138 2.21 3.76 18.97
N ALA A 139 0.92 3.96 18.64
CA ALA A 139 -0.21 3.79 19.55
C ALA A 139 -0.07 4.63 20.83
N ARG A 140 0.46 5.83 20.70
CA ARG A 140 0.46 6.77 21.82
C ARG A 140 -0.97 7.22 22.09
N MET A 141 -1.36 7.22 23.36
CA MET A 141 -2.74 7.55 23.73
C MET A 141 -3.14 8.98 23.38
N ASP A 142 -2.23 9.96 23.51
CA ASP A 142 -2.49 11.36 23.14
C ASP A 142 -2.79 11.51 21.64
N GLU A 143 -2.04 10.80 20.79
CA GLU A 143 -2.24 10.78 19.34
C GLU A 143 -3.53 10.05 18.94
N MET A 144 -3.80 8.88 19.52
CA MET A 144 -5.04 8.14 19.26
C MET A 144 -6.28 8.95 19.64
N VAL A 145 -6.24 9.68 20.77
CA VAL A 145 -7.31 10.58 21.17
C VAL A 145 -7.49 11.71 20.16
N GLU A 146 -6.39 12.34 19.71
CA GLU A 146 -6.43 13.38 18.69
C GLU A 146 -7.02 12.86 17.36
N ILE A 147 -6.53 11.73 16.86
CA ILE A 147 -7.01 11.09 15.63
C ILE A 147 -8.50 10.79 15.75
N SER A 148 -8.93 10.13 16.83
CA SER A 148 -10.35 9.80 17.03
C SER A 148 -11.24 11.03 17.19
N GLY A 149 -10.70 12.15 17.69
CA GLY A 149 -11.44 13.41 17.84
C GLY A 149 -11.60 14.19 16.55
N LEU A 150 -10.70 14.00 15.58
CA LEU A 150 -10.71 14.66 14.28
C LEU A 150 -11.34 13.83 13.17
N LEU A 151 -11.25 12.50 13.26
CA LEU A 151 -11.76 11.60 12.23
C LEU A 151 -13.19 11.13 12.54
N GLY A 152 -13.98 10.99 11.48
CA GLY A 152 -15.33 10.42 11.55
C GLY A 152 -15.35 8.92 11.23
N ASP A 153 -16.56 8.39 11.13
CA ASP A 153 -16.78 7.00 10.70
C ASP A 153 -16.25 6.74 9.29
N ALA A 154 -15.96 5.46 9.00
CA ALA A 154 -15.57 5.03 7.67
C ALA A 154 -16.66 5.39 6.64
N THR A 155 -16.23 5.90 5.48
CA THR A 155 -17.16 6.22 4.39
C THR A 155 -17.80 4.94 3.83
N PRO A 156 -19.00 5.02 3.22
CA PRO A 156 -19.60 3.85 2.55
C PRO A 156 -18.69 3.23 1.48
N GLU A 157 -17.88 4.04 0.81
CA GLU A 157 -16.92 3.59 -0.18
C GLU A 157 -15.77 2.80 0.46
N CYS A 158 -15.20 3.29 1.57
CA CYS A 158 -14.20 2.59 2.36
C CYS A 158 -14.74 1.24 2.86
N VAL A 159 -15.95 1.22 3.41
CA VAL A 159 -16.61 -0.03 3.86
C VAL A 159 -16.80 -0.99 2.69
N ALA A 160 -17.30 -0.53 1.54
CA ALA A 160 -17.48 -1.39 0.38
C ALA A 160 -16.14 -1.95 -0.15
N ARG A 161 -15.05 -1.18 -0.10
CA ARG A 161 -13.70 -1.67 -0.45
C ARG A 161 -13.21 -2.72 0.52
N LEU A 162 -13.42 -2.51 1.83
CA LEU A 162 -13.07 -3.48 2.87
C LEU A 162 -13.85 -4.80 2.70
N GLU A 163 -15.15 -4.71 2.45
CA GLU A 163 -16.00 -5.89 2.22
C GLU A 163 -15.57 -6.67 0.98
N ARG A 164 -15.29 -5.99 -0.14
CA ARG A 164 -14.73 -6.63 -1.35
C ARG A 164 -13.41 -7.33 -1.05
N ALA A 165 -12.53 -6.68 -0.28
CA ALA A 165 -11.25 -7.26 0.09
C ALA A 165 -11.43 -8.52 0.96
N MET A 166 -12.28 -8.48 1.99
CA MET A 166 -12.56 -9.62 2.86
C MET A 166 -13.27 -10.77 2.11
N ALA A 167 -14.11 -10.46 1.12
CA ALA A 167 -14.80 -11.47 0.33
C ALA A 167 -13.83 -12.38 -0.45
N THR A 168 -12.61 -11.91 -0.76
CA THR A 168 -11.58 -12.71 -1.47
C THR A 168 -11.12 -13.96 -0.71
N VAL A 169 -11.31 -13.97 0.61
CA VAL A 169 -10.89 -15.07 1.51
C VAL A 169 -12.05 -15.65 2.33
N ALA A 170 -13.30 -15.24 2.07
CA ALA A 170 -14.47 -15.66 2.83
C ALA A 170 -14.71 -17.19 2.83
N ALA A 171 -14.22 -17.89 1.80
CA ALA A 171 -14.28 -19.35 1.73
C ALA A 171 -13.34 -20.07 2.72
N GLY A 172 -12.48 -19.32 3.42
CA GLY A 172 -11.46 -19.86 4.31
C GLY A 172 -10.24 -20.44 3.57
N PRO A 173 -9.23 -20.92 4.31
CA PRO A 173 -8.06 -21.54 3.71
C PRO A 173 -8.44 -22.82 2.97
N GLN A 174 -7.87 -23.02 1.79
CA GLN A 174 -7.90 -24.31 1.13
C GLN A 174 -7.16 -25.31 2.01
N GLN A 175 -7.86 -26.33 2.50
CA GLN A 175 -7.22 -27.41 3.24
C GLN A 175 -6.26 -28.14 2.30
N ARG A 176 -4.97 -28.06 2.62
CA ARG A 176 -3.90 -28.83 1.98
C ARG A 176 -3.07 -29.48 3.06
N ASP A 177 -2.48 -30.61 2.72
CA ASP A 177 -1.56 -31.30 3.61
C ASP A 177 -0.29 -30.45 3.82
N MET A 178 0.07 -30.22 5.08
CA MET A 178 1.23 -29.40 5.42
C MET A 178 2.55 -30.04 4.96
N ALA A 179 2.67 -31.37 5.00
CA ALA A 179 3.85 -32.06 4.52
C ALA A 179 4.00 -31.92 3.00
N GLU A 180 2.90 -31.94 2.25
CA GLU A 180 2.91 -31.64 0.81
C GLU A 180 3.39 -30.21 0.53
N LEU A 181 2.89 -29.22 1.27
CA LEU A 181 3.32 -27.83 1.13
C LEU A 181 4.81 -27.63 1.45
N LEU A 182 5.31 -28.31 2.49
CA LEU A 182 6.73 -28.29 2.87
C LEU A 182 7.59 -28.96 1.79
N ALA A 183 7.16 -30.08 1.22
CA ALA A 183 7.87 -30.73 0.12
C ALA A 183 7.96 -29.82 -1.12
N ILE A 184 6.86 -29.18 -1.52
CA ILE A 184 6.85 -28.22 -2.63
C ILE A 184 7.80 -27.05 -2.35
N ARG A 185 7.79 -26.51 -1.12
CA ARG A 185 8.74 -25.43 -0.73
C ARG A 185 10.18 -25.89 -0.89
N ASP A 186 10.51 -27.08 -0.40
CA ASP A 186 11.89 -27.58 -0.42
C ASP A 186 12.37 -27.88 -1.84
N GLU A 187 11.49 -28.39 -2.72
CA GLU A 187 11.77 -28.53 -4.15
C GLU A 187 12.05 -27.18 -4.83
N LEU A 188 11.24 -26.15 -4.52
CA LEU A 188 11.44 -24.81 -5.07
C LEU A 188 12.72 -24.15 -4.54
N LEU A 189 13.04 -24.32 -3.26
CA LEU A 189 14.27 -23.79 -2.67
C LEU A 189 15.53 -24.46 -3.23
N ALA A 190 15.45 -25.72 -3.65
CA ALA A 190 16.56 -26.42 -4.28
C ALA A 190 16.86 -25.95 -5.72
N LEU A 191 15.96 -25.19 -6.34
CA LEU A 191 16.17 -24.59 -7.66
C LEU A 191 16.87 -23.22 -7.62
N ALA A 192 17.00 -22.62 -6.42
CA ALA A 192 17.63 -21.32 -6.19
C ALA A 192 19.14 -21.43 -5.92
#